data_AF-A0A9X6XV15-F1
#
_entry.id   AF-A0A9X6XV15-F1
#
_cell.length_a   1.000
_cell.length_b   1.000
_cell.length_c   1.000
_cell.angle_alpha   90.00
_cell.angle_beta   90.00
_cell.angle_gamma   90.00
#
_symmetry.space_group_name_H-M   'P 1'
#
loop_
_entity.id
_entity.type
_entity.pdbx_description
1 polymer ?
#
loop_
_entity_poly.entity_id
_entity_poly.type
_entity_poly.pdbx_seq_one_letter_code
_entity_poly.pdbx_strand_id
1 'polypeptide(L)'
;MLKKPKHIFHITKPQHVESILKNGLTPSLIDGLIYFTTTLEDAITFSHTLRVSAVRDEKDINMIKQMRVANKLYIIKVSTDSLEISKFKEGTEHIPQFFKNAVVLTYPDKIHPESFMEIYELNCLNGSLRIFEEKVPEIDEKVINL
;
A
#
# COMPACT_ATOMS: atom_id res chain seq x y z
N MET A 1 -6.15 -10.97 23.00
CA MET A 1 -4.87 -11.16 22.28
C MET A 1 -5.17 -11.23 20.80
N LEU A 2 -4.52 -10.41 19.98
CA LEU A 2 -4.67 -10.50 18.54
C LEU A 2 -4.06 -11.82 18.05
N LYS A 3 -4.82 -12.63 17.30
CA LYS A 3 -4.24 -13.78 16.61
C LYS A 3 -3.38 -13.24 15.47
N LYS A 4 -2.09 -13.59 15.43
CA LYS A 4 -1.19 -13.20 14.33
C LYS A 4 -1.83 -13.61 12.99
N PRO A 5 -2.11 -12.68 12.07
CA PRO A 5 -2.62 -13.05 10.76
C PRO A 5 -1.53 -13.79 9.99
N LYS A 6 -1.87 -14.83 9.23
CA LYS A 6 -0.88 -15.59 8.43
C LYS A 6 -0.27 -14.74 7.31
N HIS A 7 -1.06 -13.80 6.79
CA HIS A 7 -0.68 -12.88 5.73
C HIS A 7 -1.23 -11.50 6.03
N ILE A 8 -0.55 -10.48 5.51
CA ILE A 8 -1.02 -9.11 5.50
C ILE A 8 -0.83 -8.53 4.10
N PHE A 9 -1.59 -7.49 3.77
CA PHE A 9 -1.57 -6.89 2.44
C PHE A 9 -1.22 -5.41 2.55
N HIS A 10 -0.21 -4.99 1.78
CA HIS A 10 0.19 -3.59 1.65
C HIS A 10 -0.18 -3.08 0.27
N ILE A 11 -0.84 -1.93 0.19
CA ILE A 11 -1.21 -1.30 -1.08
C ILE A 11 -0.34 -0.07 -1.35
N THR A 12 0.17 0.04 -2.57
CA THR A 12 1.10 1.09 -2.98
C THR A 12 0.87 1.56 -4.40
N LYS A 13 1.47 2.69 -4.76
CA LYS A 13 1.40 3.28 -6.10
C LYS A 13 2.51 2.73 -7.01
N PRO A 14 2.31 2.74 -8.35
CA PRO A 14 3.25 2.19 -9.31
C PRO A 14 4.70 2.67 -9.11
N GLN A 15 4.91 3.97 -8.89
CA GLN A 15 6.25 4.56 -8.75
C GLN A 15 7.05 4.08 -7.53
N HIS A 16 6.42 3.40 -6.57
CA HIS A 16 7.10 2.90 -5.37
C HIS A 16 7.42 1.40 -5.47
N VAL A 17 6.80 0.68 -6.40
CA VAL A 17 6.88 -0.79 -6.47
C VAL A 17 8.31 -1.25 -6.64
N GLU A 18 9.05 -0.72 -7.63
CA GLU A 18 10.43 -1.16 -7.88
C GLU A 18 11.32 -1.00 -6.64
N SER A 19 11.26 0.16 -5.98
CA SER A 19 12.02 0.39 -4.75
C SER A 19 11.61 -0.55 -3.63
N ILE A 20 10.31 -0.83 -3.47
CA ILE A 20 9.81 -1.75 -2.44
C ILE A 20 10.30 -3.17 -2.72
N LEU A 21 10.26 -3.64 -3.97
CA LEU A 21 10.71 -4.99 -4.31
C LEU A 21 12.22 -5.15 -4.16
N LYS A 22 12.98 -4.10 -4.45
CA LYS A 22 14.44 -4.11 -4.29
C LYS A 22 14.88 -4.00 -2.83
N ASN A 23 14.24 -3.12 -2.07
CA ASN A 23 14.74 -2.69 -0.76
C ASN A 23 13.88 -3.13 0.42
N GLY A 24 12.64 -3.57 0.19
CA GLY A 24 11.66 -3.89 1.22
C GLY A 24 10.68 -2.74 1.49
N LEU A 25 9.70 -2.99 2.36
CA LEU A 25 8.80 -1.96 2.88
C LEU A 25 9.48 -1.27 4.05
N THR A 26 9.69 0.04 3.92
CA THR A 26 10.28 0.88 4.96
C THR A 26 9.16 1.66 5.66
N PRO A 27 9.22 1.82 6.99
CA PRO A 27 8.28 2.68 7.70
C PRO A 27 8.28 4.11 7.17
N SER A 28 7.10 4.73 7.19
CA SER A 28 6.91 6.11 6.76
C SER A 28 7.77 7.08 7.58
N LEU A 29 8.32 8.11 6.94
CA LEU A 29 9.08 9.16 7.63
C LEU A 29 8.18 10.09 8.48
N ILE A 30 6.85 10.03 8.31
CA ILE A 30 5.90 10.90 9.01
C ILE A 30 5.60 10.37 10.41
N ASP A 31 5.28 9.08 10.51
CA ASP A 31 4.77 8.44 11.73
C ASP A 31 5.57 7.19 12.13
N GLY A 32 6.56 6.78 11.33
CA GLY A 32 7.39 5.61 11.61
C GLY A 32 6.64 4.29 11.45
N LEU A 33 5.55 4.24 10.66
CA LEU A 33 4.71 3.04 10.53
C LEU A 33 4.57 2.58 9.07
N ILE A 34 4.41 1.27 8.90
CA ILE A 34 3.93 0.64 7.66
C ILE A 34 2.50 0.16 7.91
N TYR A 35 1.61 0.46 6.96
CA TYR A 35 0.19 0.15 7.06
C TYR A 35 -0.18 -1.06 6.22
N PHE A 36 -1.02 -1.92 6.79
CA PHE A 36 -1.49 -3.15 6.18
C PHE A 36 -2.96 -3.41 6.47
N THR A 37 -3.48 -4.37 5.72
CA THR A 37 -4.80 -4.97 5.87
C THR A 37 -4.64 -6.46 6.10
N THR A 38 -5.68 -7.11 6.62
CA THR A 38 -5.66 -8.57 6.85
C THR A 38 -6.24 -9.38 5.70
N THR A 39 -6.93 -8.75 4.75
CA THR A 39 -7.53 -9.41 3.59
C THR A 39 -7.25 -8.66 2.29
N LEU A 40 -7.22 -9.40 1.18
CA LEU A 40 -7.08 -8.82 -0.16
C LEU A 40 -8.29 -7.94 -0.51
N GLU A 41 -9.49 -8.33 -0.10
CA GLU A 41 -10.72 -7.54 -0.31
C GLU A 41 -10.60 -6.17 0.34
N ASP A 42 -10.18 -6.10 1.60
CA ASP A 42 -9.93 -4.83 2.29
C ASP A 42 -8.91 -3.98 1.51
N ALA A 43 -7.82 -4.59 1.03
CA ALA A 43 -6.80 -3.92 0.22
C ALA A 43 -7.38 -3.31 -1.07
N ILE A 44 -8.29 -4.02 -1.75
CA ILE A 44 -9.00 -3.50 -2.93
C ILE A 44 -9.94 -2.37 -2.52
N THR A 45 -10.70 -2.50 -1.44
CA THR A 45 -11.59 -1.42 -0.97
C THR A 45 -10.80 -0.14 -0.66
N PHE A 46 -9.58 -0.25 -0.11
CA PHE A 46 -8.70 0.92 0.15
C PHE A 46 -8.16 1.60 -1.11
N SER A 47 -8.08 0.88 -2.22
CA SER A 47 -7.56 1.40 -3.48
C SER A 47 -8.27 2.67 -3.92
N HIS A 48 -9.58 2.78 -3.68
CA HIS A 48 -10.40 3.92 -4.05
C HIS A 48 -9.95 5.22 -3.38
N THR A 49 -9.41 5.13 -2.17
CA THR A 49 -8.88 6.27 -1.44
C THR A 49 -7.45 6.61 -1.86
N LEU A 50 -6.56 5.61 -1.92
CA LEU A 50 -5.14 5.81 -2.27
C LEU A 50 -4.95 6.27 -3.72
N ARG A 51 -5.94 6.04 -4.57
CA ARG A 51 -5.98 6.48 -5.96
C ARG A 51 -5.76 7.98 -6.10
N VAL A 52 -6.24 8.77 -5.14
CA VAL A 52 -6.33 10.22 -5.27
C VAL A 52 -5.16 10.89 -4.56
N SER A 53 -4.36 11.62 -5.32
CA SER A 53 -3.25 12.44 -4.80
C SER A 53 -3.53 13.90 -5.10
N ALA A 54 -3.60 14.72 -4.06
CA ALA A 54 -3.60 16.16 -4.21
C ALA A 54 -2.20 16.62 -4.62
N VAL A 55 -2.09 17.19 -5.81
CA VAL A 55 -0.92 17.97 -6.22
C VAL A 55 -1.12 19.36 -5.67
N ARG A 56 -0.26 19.74 -4.71
CA ARG A 56 -0.27 21.08 -4.11
C ARG A 56 0.49 22.06 -5.00
N ASP A 57 0.13 23.33 -4.94
CA ASP A 57 0.89 24.37 -5.60
C ASP A 57 2.28 24.49 -4.94
N GLU A 58 3.32 24.55 -5.75
CA GLU A 58 4.70 24.66 -5.26
C GLU A 58 4.96 26.00 -4.57
N LYS A 59 4.18 27.03 -4.91
CA LYS A 59 4.27 28.37 -4.31
C LYS A 59 3.36 28.55 -3.10
N ASP A 60 2.35 27.69 -2.95
CA ASP A 60 1.45 27.67 -1.80
C ASP A 60 1.07 26.23 -1.44
N ILE A 61 1.74 25.70 -0.42
CA ILE A 61 1.52 24.32 0.06
C ILE A 61 0.08 24.09 0.56
N ASN A 62 -0.71 25.14 0.82
CA ASN A 62 -2.10 25.01 1.25
C ASN A 62 -3.08 24.93 0.07
N MET A 63 -2.67 25.30 -1.14
CA MET A 63 -3.52 25.28 -2.31
C MET A 63 -3.37 23.96 -3.09
N ILE A 64 -4.48 23.27 -3.35
CA ILE A 64 -4.49 22.09 -4.22
C ILE A 64 -4.67 22.54 -5.67
N LYS A 65 -3.68 22.24 -6.52
CA LYS A 65 -3.64 22.60 -7.93
C LYS A 65 -4.33 21.57 -8.83
N GLN A 66 -4.18 20.28 -8.54
CA GLN A 66 -4.77 19.20 -9.32
C GLN A 66 -5.01 17.96 -8.44
N MET A 67 -6.08 17.22 -8.72
CA MET A 67 -6.29 15.88 -8.15
C MET A 67 -5.87 14.84 -9.18
N ARG A 68 -4.79 14.10 -8.88
CA ARG A 68 -4.32 13.01 -9.75
C ARG A 68 -4.90 11.70 -9.27
N VAL A 69 -5.47 10.95 -10.21
CA VAL A 69 -6.14 9.67 -9.95
C VAL A 69 -5.31 8.55 -10.58
N ALA A 70 -4.66 7.72 -9.77
CA ALA A 70 -3.85 6.60 -10.24
C ALA A 70 -4.72 5.54 -10.95
N ASN A 71 -4.46 5.20 -12.21
CA ASN A 71 -5.27 4.19 -12.90
C ASN A 71 -4.93 2.75 -12.48
N LYS A 72 -3.78 2.59 -11.83
CA LYS A 72 -3.29 1.31 -11.32
C LYS A 72 -2.73 1.49 -9.92
N LEU A 73 -2.94 0.48 -9.08
CA LEU A 73 -2.29 0.33 -7.78
C LEU A 73 -1.75 -1.10 -7.67
N TYR A 74 -0.82 -1.30 -6.75
CA TYR A 74 -0.23 -2.62 -6.50
C TYR A 74 -0.52 -3.04 -5.07
N ILE A 75 -0.89 -4.30 -4.88
CA ILE A 75 -1.10 -4.91 -3.57
C ILE A 75 -0.03 -5.98 -3.40
N ILE A 76 0.73 -5.89 -2.31
CA ILE A 76 1.80 -6.82 -1.97
C ILE A 76 1.31 -7.67 -0.81
N LYS A 77 1.20 -8.97 -1.02
CA LYS A 77 0.90 -9.95 0.02
C LYS A 77 2.21 -10.33 0.71
N VAL A 78 2.21 -10.20 2.03
CA VAL A 78 3.38 -10.40 2.88
C VAL A 78 3.10 -11.56 3.83
N SER A 79 4.01 -12.54 3.88
CA SER A 79 4.01 -13.55 4.93
C SER A 79 4.38 -12.89 6.25
N THR A 80 3.66 -13.22 7.31
CA THR A 80 3.98 -12.70 8.63
C THR A 80 4.94 -13.59 9.41
N ASP A 81 5.34 -14.76 8.89
CA ASP A 81 6.07 -15.78 9.66
C ASP A 81 7.31 -15.21 10.37
N SER A 82 8.10 -14.38 9.67
CA SER A 82 9.30 -13.69 10.16
C SER A 82 9.03 -12.47 11.06
N LEU A 83 7.79 -11.99 11.14
CA LEU A 83 7.41 -10.75 11.82
C LEU A 83 7.06 -10.99 13.29
N GLU A 84 7.48 -10.08 14.18
CA GLU A 84 7.20 -10.20 15.60
C GLU A 84 5.75 -9.79 15.93
N ILE A 85 5.01 -10.68 16.59
CA ILE A 85 3.59 -10.46 16.92
C ILE A 85 3.40 -9.21 17.79
N SER A 86 4.30 -9.01 18.77
CA SER A 86 4.27 -7.90 19.72
C SER A 86 4.38 -6.52 19.08
N LYS A 87 4.91 -6.44 17.85
CA LYS A 87 5.09 -5.18 17.11
C LYS A 87 3.87 -4.80 16.28
N PHE A 88 2.95 -5.73 16.04
CA PHE A 88 1.68 -5.40 15.41
C PHE A 88 0.80 -4.59 16.35
N LYS A 89 0.27 -3.48 15.84
CA LYS A 89 -0.79 -2.73 16.50
C LYS A 89 -1.96 -2.59 15.53
N GLU A 90 -3.17 -2.75 16.06
CA GLU A 90 -4.36 -2.29 15.34
C GLU A 90 -4.40 -0.76 15.47
N GLY A 91 -4.26 -0.08 14.35
CA GLY A 91 -4.23 1.37 14.32
C GLY A 91 -5.61 1.92 14.02
N THR A 92 -6.29 2.50 15.03
CA THR A 92 -7.45 3.38 14.82
C THR A 92 -7.14 4.86 15.02
N GLU A 93 -6.05 5.19 15.71
CA GLU A 93 -5.73 6.54 16.20
C GLU A 93 -5.20 7.49 15.11
N HIS A 94 -4.54 6.94 14.09
CA HIS A 94 -4.12 7.68 12.90
C HIS A 94 -4.90 7.29 11.66
N ILE A 95 -6.05 6.59 11.80
CA ILE A 95 -6.93 6.32 10.66
C ILE A 95 -7.28 7.69 10.06
N PRO A 96 -6.70 8.07 8.91
CA PRO A 96 -7.32 9.14 8.17
C PRO A 96 -8.72 8.64 7.81
N GLN A 97 -9.75 9.50 7.82
CA GLN A 97 -11.20 9.15 7.80
C GLN A 97 -11.68 8.14 6.73
N PHE A 98 -10.77 7.68 5.89
CA PHE A 98 -10.85 6.76 4.79
C PHE A 98 -10.91 5.25 5.14
N PHE A 99 -10.67 4.81 6.38
CA PHE A 99 -10.67 3.37 6.76
C PHE A 99 -11.95 2.92 7.49
N LYS A 100 -13.12 3.43 7.09
CA LYS A 100 -14.40 2.97 7.64
C LYS A 100 -14.62 1.52 7.18
N ASN A 101 -14.51 0.55 8.08
CA ASN A 101 -14.91 -0.87 7.97
C ASN A 101 -13.82 -1.92 7.73
N ALA A 102 -12.52 -1.59 7.77
CA ALA A 102 -11.47 -2.58 7.55
C ALA A 102 -10.43 -2.58 8.68
N VAL A 103 -9.86 -3.77 8.95
CA VAL A 103 -8.86 -3.96 9.99
C VAL A 103 -7.52 -3.42 9.48
N VAL A 104 -7.05 -2.34 10.09
CA VAL A 104 -5.76 -1.73 9.79
C VAL A 104 -4.73 -2.20 10.79
N LEU A 105 -3.68 -2.82 10.29
CA LEU A 105 -2.52 -3.19 11.07
C LEU A 105 -1.37 -2.25 10.74
N THR A 106 -0.63 -1.86 11.78
CA THR A 106 0.61 -1.10 11.64
C THR A 106 1.80 -1.93 12.10
N TYR A 107 2.93 -1.75 11.43
CA TYR A 107 4.21 -2.36 11.81
C TYR A 107 5.33 -1.32 11.79
N PRO A 108 6.17 -1.22 12.84
CA PRO A 108 7.15 -0.14 12.99
C PRO A 108 8.51 -0.46 12.36
N ASP A 109 8.77 -1.72 12.00
CA ASP A 109 10.07 -2.14 11.48
C ASP A 109 10.01 -2.34 9.97
N LYS A 110 11.19 -2.25 9.35
CA LYS A 110 11.35 -2.60 7.94
C LYS A 110 10.96 -4.06 7.70
N ILE A 111 10.19 -4.30 6.64
CA ILE A 111 9.89 -5.65 6.15
C ILE A 111 10.70 -5.90 4.89
N HIS A 112 11.50 -6.96 4.92
CA HIS A 112 12.41 -7.28 3.84
C HIS A 112 11.70 -8.01 2.68
N PRO A 113 12.22 -7.90 1.44
CA PRO A 113 11.60 -8.48 0.25
C PRO A 113 11.33 -9.99 0.32
N GLU A 114 12.15 -10.76 1.04
CA GLU A 114 11.97 -12.20 1.23
C GLU A 114 10.65 -12.58 1.92
N SER A 115 9.98 -11.62 2.57
CA SER A 115 8.66 -11.85 3.16
C SER A 115 7.51 -11.65 2.16
N PHE A 116 7.78 -11.20 0.93
CA PHE A 116 6.75 -10.96 -0.08
C PHE A 116 6.41 -12.27 -0.80
N MET A 117 5.12 -12.59 -0.85
CA MET A 117 4.61 -13.83 -1.43
C MET A 117 4.09 -13.63 -2.84
N GLU A 118 3.24 -12.61 -3.02
CA GLU A 118 2.52 -12.35 -4.27
C GLU A 118 2.34 -10.85 -4.45
N ILE A 119 2.33 -10.41 -5.70
CA ILE A 119 2.03 -9.03 -6.06
C ILE A 119 0.83 -9.04 -7.00
N TYR A 120 -0.14 -8.19 -6.70
CA TYR A 120 -1.33 -7.98 -7.48
C TYR A 120 -1.27 -6.59 -8.12
N GLU A 121 -1.51 -6.49 -9.42
CA GLU A 121 -1.86 -5.22 -10.07
C GLU A 121 -3.37 -5.07 -10.08
N LEU A 122 -3.85 -4.01 -9.44
CA LEU A 122 -5.24 -3.61 -9.45
C LEU A 122 -5.45 -2.51 -10.47
N ASN A 123 -6.25 -2.81 -11.49
CA ASN A 123 -6.77 -1.80 -12.39
C ASN A 123 -7.93 -1.08 -11.69
N CYS A 124 -7.73 0.19 -11.38
CA CYS A 124 -8.68 0.98 -10.60
C CYS A 124 -9.85 1.53 -11.45
N LEU A 125 -9.82 1.35 -12.78
CA LEU A 125 -10.91 1.78 -13.68
C LEU A 125 -12.03 0.74 -13.75
N ASN A 126 -11.69 -0.54 -13.74
CA ASN A 126 -12.65 -1.64 -13.90
C ASN A 126 -12.62 -2.65 -12.73
N GLY A 127 -11.74 -2.45 -11.73
CA GLY A 127 -11.60 -3.34 -10.57
C GLY A 127 -10.90 -4.66 -10.87
N SER A 128 -10.37 -4.87 -12.08
CA SER A 128 -9.73 -6.15 -12.44
C SER A 128 -8.39 -6.31 -11.74
N LEU A 129 -8.12 -7.51 -11.24
CA LEU A 129 -6.85 -7.90 -10.62
C LEU A 129 -6.04 -8.79 -11.56
N ARG A 130 -4.74 -8.52 -11.65
CA ARG A 130 -3.75 -9.40 -12.28
C ARG A 130 -2.73 -9.83 -11.22
N ILE A 131 -2.42 -11.12 -11.17
CA ILE A 131 -1.45 -11.70 -10.22
C ILE A 131 -0.11 -11.89 -10.93
N PHE A 132 0.99 -11.58 -10.25
CA PHE A 132 2.35 -11.88 -10.70
C PHE A 132 2.92 -12.96 -9.78
N GLU A 133 3.15 -14.16 -10.34
CA GLU A 133 3.60 -15.31 -9.56
C GLU A 133 5.13 -15.33 -9.37
N GLU A 134 5.95 -14.87 -10.33
CA GLU A 134 7.42 -14.89 -10.15
C GLU A 134 8.23 -13.77 -10.86
N LYS A 135 7.59 -12.82 -11.55
CA LYS A 135 8.32 -11.69 -12.18
C LYS A 135 7.55 -10.39 -12.07
N VAL A 136 8.29 -9.35 -11.71
CA VAL A 136 7.85 -7.94 -11.71
C VAL A 136 7.25 -7.61 -13.08
N PRO A 137 6.06 -6.99 -13.17
CA PRO A 137 5.64 -6.40 -14.43
C PRO A 137 6.69 -5.38 -14.88
N GLU A 138 7.04 -5.37 -16.16
CA GLU A 138 7.72 -4.19 -16.73
C GLU A 138 6.84 -2.97 -16.44
N ILE A 139 7.34 -2.08 -15.58
CA ILE A 139 6.66 -0.85 -15.20
C ILE A 139 6.80 0.07 -16.42
N ASP A 140 5.76 0.11 -17.25
CA ASP A 140 5.70 1.03 -18.38
C ASP A 140 5.59 2.45 -17.80
N GLU A 141 6.69 3.20 -17.78
CA GLU A 141 6.81 4.57 -17.23
C GLU A 141 6.05 5.62 -18.06
N LYS A 142 5.00 5.24 -18.79
CA LYS A 142 4.07 6.22 -19.39
C LYS A 142 3.13 6.75 -18.32
N VAL A 143 3.67 7.57 -17.44
CA VAL A 143 2.88 8.59 -16.74
C VAL A 143 2.33 9.52 -17.83
N ILE A 144 1.11 9.27 -18.28
CA ILE A 144 0.38 10.24 -19.10
C ILE A 144 0.11 11.42 -18.17
N ASN A 145 0.86 12.50 -18.35
CA ASN A 145 0.45 13.81 -17.89
C ASN A 145 -0.76 14.22 -18.74
N LEU A 146 -1.95 14.14 -18.15
CA LEU A 146 -3.13 14.89 -18.63
C LEU A 146 -3.14 16.27 -17.98
#